data_AF-A0A835P069-F1
#
_entry.id   AF-A0A835P069-F1
#
_cell.length_a   1.000
_cell.length_b   1.000
_cell.length_c   1.000
_cell.angle_alpha   90.00
_cell.angle_beta   90.00
_cell.angle_gamma   90.00
#
_symmetry.space_group_name_H-M   'P 1'
#
loop_
_entity.id
_entity.type
_entity.pdbx_description
1 polymer ?
#
loop_
_entity_poly.entity_id
_entity_poly.type
_entity_poly.pdbx_seq_one_letter_code
_entity_poly.pdbx_strand_id
1 'polypeptide(L)'
;MREYKVVVLGSGGVGKSALTVQFVTGTFIEKYDPTIEDFYRKEIEVDASPSVLEILDTAGTEQFASMRDLYIKNGQGFILVYSLVNQQSFQDIRPMRDQIIRVKR
;
A
#
# COMPACT_ATOMS: atom_id res chain seq x y z
N MET A 1 10.83 -7.35 19.28
CA MET A 1 10.84 -6.55 18.04
C MET A 1 9.38 -6.27 17.68
N ARG A 2 8.97 -5.01 17.57
CA ARG A 2 7.56 -4.67 17.27
C ARG A 2 7.28 -4.93 15.79
N GLU A 3 6.08 -5.40 15.48
CA GLU A 3 5.64 -5.65 14.11
C GLU A 3 4.55 -4.65 13.73
N TYR A 4 4.68 -4.07 12.55
CA TYR A 4 3.77 -3.07 11.99
C TYR A 4 3.24 -3.56 10.65
N LYS A 5 1.92 -3.56 10.50
CA LYS A 5 1.23 -3.96 9.26
C LYS A 5 0.78 -2.73 8.48
N VAL A 6 1.42 -2.46 7.37
CA VAL A 6 1.11 -1.32 6.50
C VAL A 6 0.52 -1.82 5.19
N VAL A 7 -0.56 -1.19 4.75
CA VAL A 7 -1.21 -1.48 3.47
C VAL A 7 -1.02 -0.29 2.53
N VAL A 8 -0.55 -0.57 1.31
CA VAL A 8 -0.36 0.43 0.26
C VAL A 8 -1.55 0.37 -0.69
N LEU A 9 -2.32 1.45 -0.78
CA LEU A 9 -3.53 1.55 -1.59
C LEU A 9 -3.43 2.70 -2.58
N GLY A 10 -4.20 2.64 -3.66
CA GLY A 10 -4.20 3.64 -4.73
C GLY A 10 -4.54 3.01 -6.08
N SER A 11 -4.91 3.84 -7.06
CA SER A 11 -5.34 3.39 -8.38
C SER A 11 -4.25 2.58 -9.12
N GLY A 12 -4.63 1.90 -10.21
CA GLY A 12 -3.68 1.18 -11.06
C GLY A 12 -2.58 2.09 -11.61
N GLY A 13 -1.34 1.59 -11.70
CA GLY A 13 -0.24 2.32 -12.34
C GLY A 13 0.31 3.55 -11.58
N VAL A 14 -0.12 3.82 -10.34
CA VAL A 14 0.35 4.99 -9.57
C VAL A 14 1.74 4.83 -8.94
N GLY A 15 2.33 3.63 -9.02
CA GLY A 15 3.68 3.35 -8.48
C GLY A 15 3.73 2.70 -7.09
N LYS A 16 2.65 2.07 -6.62
CA LYS A 16 2.61 1.35 -5.32
C LYS A 16 3.73 0.32 -5.21
N SER A 17 3.79 -0.60 -6.16
CA SER A 17 4.82 -1.64 -6.23
C SER A 17 6.22 -1.08 -6.39
N ALA A 18 6.37 -0.01 -7.19
CA ALA A 18 7.66 0.65 -7.37
C ALA A 18 8.18 1.25 -6.05
N LEU A 19 7.32 1.91 -5.27
CA LEU A 19 7.67 2.43 -3.94
C LEU A 19 8.00 1.30 -2.96
N THR A 20 7.17 0.26 -2.92
CA THR A 20 7.35 -0.88 -2.02
C THR A 20 8.64 -1.63 -2.32
N VAL A 21 8.90 -1.99 -3.58
CA VAL A 21 10.11 -2.72 -3.98
C VAL A 21 11.36 -1.87 -3.80
N GLN A 22 11.32 -0.58 -4.14
CA GLN A 22 12.44 0.32 -3.89
C GLN A 22 12.75 0.39 -2.40
N PHE A 23 11.72 0.51 -1.55
CA PHE A 23 11.91 0.50 -0.11
C PHE A 23 12.50 -0.81 0.39
N VAL A 24 12.02 -1.96 -0.09
CA VAL A 24 12.44 -3.27 0.40
C VAL A 24 13.84 -3.63 -0.08
N THR A 25 14.08 -3.51 -1.39
CA THR A 25 15.26 -4.06 -2.10
C THR A 25 16.30 -3.01 -2.49
N GLY A 26 15.95 -1.72 -2.46
CA GLY A 26 16.82 -0.65 -2.97
C GLY A 26 16.87 -0.55 -4.50
N THR A 27 16.05 -1.31 -5.23
CA THR A 27 16.03 -1.36 -6.69
C THR A 27 14.69 -0.87 -7.27
N PHE A 28 14.75 -0.11 -8.36
CA PHE A 28 13.58 0.38 -9.08
C PHE A 28 13.21 -0.59 -10.20
N ILE A 29 11.94 -1.01 -10.25
CA ILE A 29 11.42 -1.85 -11.33
C ILE A 29 10.92 -0.95 -12.46
N GLU A 30 11.55 -1.04 -13.64
CA GLU A 30 11.13 -0.27 -14.82
C GLU A 30 9.93 -0.88 -15.56
N LYS A 31 9.73 -2.21 -15.44
CA LYS A 31 8.65 -2.93 -16.11
C LYS A 31 7.41 -2.97 -15.22
N TYR A 32 6.28 -2.59 -15.79
CA TYR A 32 4.99 -2.70 -15.11
C TYR A 32 4.39 -4.09 -15.33
N ASP A 33 4.23 -4.84 -14.24
CA ASP A 33 3.37 -6.01 -14.17
C ASP A 33 2.26 -5.70 -13.15
N PRO A 34 0.96 -5.72 -13.53
CA PRO A 34 -0.12 -5.42 -12.61
C PRO A 34 -0.14 -6.37 -11.40
N THR A 35 0.12 -5.84 -10.21
CA THR A 35 0.00 -6.60 -8.95
C THR A 35 -1.45 -7.00 -8.67
N ILE A 36 -1.62 -8.21 -8.13
CA ILE A 36 -2.87 -8.68 -7.51
C ILE A 36 -2.81 -8.39 -6.00
N GLU A 37 -1.87 -9.03 -5.33
CA GLU A 37 -1.44 -8.73 -3.96
C GLU A 37 -0.02 -9.28 -3.80
N ASP A 38 0.85 -8.51 -3.13
CA ASP A 38 2.20 -8.94 -2.78
C ASP A 38 2.49 -8.59 -1.32
N PHE A 39 3.10 -9.54 -0.61
CA PHE A 39 3.49 -9.39 0.79
C PHE A 39 5.01 -9.23 0.88
N TYR A 40 5.43 -8.13 1.49
CA TYR A 40 6.83 -7.86 1.77
C TYR A 40 7.05 -7.72 3.27
N ARG A 41 8.24 -8.09 3.72
CA ARG A 41 8.66 -7.95 5.11
C ARG A 41 10.06 -7.36 5.14
N LYS A 42 10.26 -6.33 5.95
CA LYS A 42 11.55 -5.67 6.12
C LYS A 42 11.82 -5.34 7.58
N GLU A 43 13.01 -5.72 8.05
CA GLU A 43 13.52 -5.23 9.32
C GLU A 43 13.93 -3.77 9.17
N ILE A 44 13.49 -2.94 10.11
CA ILE A 44 13.69 -1.50 10.13
C ILE A 44 14.05 -1.03 11.53
N GLU A 45 14.61 0.16 11.63
CA GLU A 45 14.79 0.87 12.90
C GLU A 45 13.87 2.08 12.92
N VAL A 46 13.03 2.20 13.95
CA VAL A 46 12.13 3.35 14.17
C VAL A 46 12.45 3.89 15.55
N ASP A 47 12.85 5.16 15.65
CA ASP A 47 13.20 5.81 16.91
C ASP A 47 14.20 4.98 17.75
N ALA A 48 15.30 4.55 17.10
CA ALA A 48 16.33 3.67 17.68
C ALA A 48 15.82 2.30 18.20
N SER A 49 14.61 1.90 17.81
CA SER A 49 13.99 0.64 18.21
C SER A 49 13.87 -0.33 17.02
N PRO A 50 14.53 -1.50 17.08
CA PRO A 50 14.38 -2.53 16.05
C PRO A 50 12.93 -3.00 15.91
N SER A 51 12.45 -2.98 14.68
CA SER A 51 11.06 -3.26 14.32
C SER A 51 10.98 -4.02 12.98
N VAL A 52 9.81 -4.61 12.72
CA VAL A 52 9.50 -5.28 11.47
C VAL A 52 8.33 -4.54 10.82
N LEU A 53 8.48 -4.21 9.56
CA LEU A 53 7.39 -3.70 8.72
C LEU A 53 6.93 -4.81 7.78
N GLU A 54 5.67 -5.22 7.94
CA GLU A 54 4.94 -6.03 6.97
C GLU A 54 4.18 -5.08 6.04
N ILE A 55 4.46 -5.16 4.76
CA ILE A 55 3.87 -4.31 3.73
C ILE A 55 3.01 -5.19 2.83
N LEU A 56 1.73 -4.84 2.74
CA LEU A 56 0.83 -5.39 1.75
C LEU A 56 0.73 -4.40 0.58
N ASP A 57 1.30 -4.75 -0.56
CA ASP A 57 1.11 -4.07 -1.83
C ASP A 57 -0.12 -4.64 -2.53
N THR A 58 -1.09 -3.80 -2.87
CA THR A 58 -2.39 -4.25 -3.40
C THR A 58 -2.55 -3.95 -4.88
N ALA A 59 -3.43 -4.70 -5.54
CA ALA A 59 -3.98 -4.28 -6.82
C ALA A 59 -4.59 -2.87 -6.73
N GLY A 60 -4.42 -2.11 -7.82
CA GLY A 60 -5.07 -0.81 -7.98
C GLY A 60 -6.37 -0.86 -8.78
N THR A 61 -6.87 -2.06 -9.10
CA THR A 61 -8.08 -2.24 -9.93
C THR A 61 -9.31 -2.50 -9.06
N GLU A 62 -10.48 -2.12 -9.55
CA GLU A 62 -11.77 -2.35 -8.85
C GLU A 62 -12.16 -3.82 -8.77
N GLN A 63 -11.56 -4.67 -9.61
CA GLN A 63 -11.81 -6.11 -9.67
C GLN A 63 -11.51 -6.83 -8.34
N PHE A 64 -10.64 -6.25 -7.50
CA PHE A 64 -10.29 -6.79 -6.17
C PHE A 64 -10.88 -5.97 -5.02
N ALA A 65 -11.92 -5.17 -5.26
CA ALA A 65 -12.55 -4.33 -4.25
C ALA A 65 -13.12 -5.13 -3.06
N SER A 66 -13.55 -6.37 -3.27
CA SER A 66 -14.06 -7.26 -2.21
C SER A 66 -12.99 -7.66 -1.18
N MET A 67 -11.72 -7.74 -1.59
CA MET A 67 -10.61 -8.05 -0.70
C MET A 67 -10.15 -6.83 0.10
N ARG A 68 -10.48 -5.62 -0.37
CA ARG A 68 -10.04 -4.35 0.24
C ARG A 68 -10.51 -4.21 1.69
N ASP A 69 -11.74 -4.60 2.01
CA ASP A 69 -12.25 -4.54 3.38
C ASP A 69 -11.45 -5.43 4.33
N LEU A 70 -10.98 -6.60 3.87
CA LEU A 70 -10.14 -7.49 4.66
C LEU A 70 -8.77 -6.86 4.92
N TYR A 71 -8.15 -6.29 3.89
CA TYR A 71 -6.86 -5.60 4.01
C TYR A 71 -6.96 -4.41 4.97
N ILE A 72 -8.03 -3.61 4.85
CA ILE A 72 -8.29 -2.48 5.75
C ILE A 72 -8.56 -2.97 7.17
N LYS A 73 -9.32 -4.04 7.36
CA LYS A 73 -9.57 -4.59 8.69
C LYS A 73 -8.27 -5.00 9.39
N ASN A 74 -7.38 -5.67 8.66
CA ASN A 74 -6.14 -6.23 9.22
C ASN A 74 -4.95 -5.25 9.28
N GLY A 75 -4.90 -4.24 8.40
CA GLY A 75 -3.82 -3.25 8.35
C GLY A 75 -3.82 -2.30 9.54
N GLN A 76 -2.65 -1.91 10.04
CA GLN A 76 -2.49 -0.95 11.15
C GLN A 76 -2.19 0.46 10.64
N GLY A 77 -1.47 0.57 9.52
CA GLY A 77 -1.19 1.83 8.82
C GLY A 77 -1.58 1.75 7.35
N PHE A 78 -1.88 2.91 6.75
CA PHE A 78 -2.32 2.99 5.36
C PHE A 78 -1.55 4.08 4.62
N ILE A 79 -0.99 3.72 3.47
CA ILE A 79 -0.35 4.66 2.55
C ILE A 79 -1.24 4.78 1.32
N LEU A 80 -1.77 5.98 1.08
CA LEU A 80 -2.59 6.29 -0.08
C LEU A 80 -1.74 6.94 -1.17
N VAL A 81 -1.54 6.24 -2.28
CA VAL A 81 -0.65 6.63 -3.37
C VAL A 81 -1.46 7.10 -4.57
N TYR A 82 -1.07 8.24 -5.14
CA TYR A 82 -1.59 8.75 -6.41
C TYR A 82 -0.44 9.26 -7.27
N SER A 83 -0.69 9.42 -8.56
CA SER A 83 0.28 9.94 -9.52
C SER A 83 -0.02 11.38 -9.88
N LEU A 84 1.00 12.24 -9.86
CA LEU A 84 0.89 13.66 -10.24
C LEU A 84 0.52 13.84 -11.72
N VAL A 85 0.85 12.87 -12.57
CA VAL A 85 0.51 12.89 -14.01
C VAL A 85 -0.84 12.22 -14.31
N ASN A 86 -1.58 11.79 -13.29
CA ASN A 86 -2.92 11.23 -13.41
C ASN A 86 -3.85 11.85 -12.36
N GLN A 87 -4.54 12.93 -12.74
CA GLN A 87 -5.45 13.64 -11.85
C GLN A 87 -6.58 12.76 -11.30
N GLN A 88 -7.07 11.78 -12.07
CA GLN A 88 -8.10 10.85 -11.61
C GLN A 88 -7.63 10.06 -10.38
N SER A 89 -6.37 9.60 -10.39
CA SER A 89 -5.81 8.86 -9.26
C SER A 89 -5.80 9.65 -7.95
N PHE A 90 -5.71 10.99 -8.02
CA PHE A 90 -5.84 11.85 -6.85
C PHE A 90 -7.29 11.96 -6.35
N GLN A 91 -8.25 12.03 -7.27
CA GLN A 91 -9.68 12.07 -6.92
C GLN A 91 -10.11 10.77 -6.24
N ASP A 92 -9.55 9.64 -6.68
CA ASP A 92 -9.84 8.30 -6.14
C ASP A 92 -9.37 8.12 -4.68
N ILE A 93 -8.43 8.96 -4.19
CA ILE A 93 -7.93 8.89 -2.81
C ILE A 93 -9.02 9.15 -1.78
N ARG A 94 -9.93 10.10 -2.04
CA ARG A 94 -10.98 10.48 -1.08
C ARG A 94 -11.91 9.31 -0.75
N PRO A 95 -12.54 8.63 -1.73
CA PRO A 95 -13.32 7.42 -1.48
C PRO A 95 -12.55 6.34 -0.71
N MET A 96 -11.28 6.09 -1.05
CA MET A 96 -10.46 5.08 -0.36
C MET A 96 -10.23 5.44 1.11
N ARG A 97 -9.93 6.71 1.40
CA ARG A 97 -9.78 7.21 2.77
C ARG A 97 -11.07 7.04 3.57
N ASP A 98 -12.20 7.41 2.98
CA ASP A 98 -13.50 7.32 3.67
C ASP A 98 -13.88 5.86 3.95
N GLN A 99 -13.53 4.93 3.06
CA GLN A 99 -13.66 3.49 3.29
C GLN A 99 -12.78 3.02 4.46
N ILE A 100 -11.51 3.46 4.53
CA ILE A 100 -10.62 3.14 5.68
C ILE A 100 -11.25 3.61 6.99
N ILE A 101 -11.70 4.86 7.04
CA ILE A 101 -12.31 5.44 8.25
C ILE A 101 -13.57 4.65 8.65
N ARG A 102 -14.40 4.26 7.69
CA ARG A 102 -15.61 3.48 7.95
C ARG A 102 -15.31 2.11 8.53
N VAL A 103 -14.29 1.40 8.03
CA VAL A 103 -13.93 0.04 8.49
C VAL A 103 -13.14 0.07 9.81
N LYS A 104 -12.42 1.17 10.10
CA LYS A 104 -11.61 1.32 11.32
C LYS A 104 -12.33 1.94 12.52
N ARG A 105 -13.51 2.54 12.31
CA ARG A 105 -14.40 2.97 13.38
C ARG A 105 -15.15 1.78 13.96
#